data_AF-A0A2V9HKH0-F1
#
_entry.id   AF-A0A2V9HKH0-F1
#
_cell.length_a   1.000
_cell.length_b   1.000
_cell.length_c   1.000
_cell.angle_alpha   90.00
_cell.angle_beta   90.00
_cell.angle_gamma   90.00
#
_symmetry.space_group_name_H-M   'P 1'
#
loop_
_entity.id
_entity.type
_entity.pdbx_description
1 polymer ?
#
loop_
_entity_poly.entity_id
_entity_poly.type
_entity_poly.pdbx_seq_one_letter_code
_entity_poly.pdbx_strand_id
1 'polypeptide(L)'
;MFGGLVFSLVPALAQKNRPEANTRENARTVVQDVIQAAIKRSFRKTSDGQPYALLMLMNPTAEEQERVRDLGGVAVEVLAEYANNEDVIHQRVALRLLSLFKSDRALAVLLEFADHSRIREEAVAFTCVYPVEKIQPILEKFVLSDPNSEVRKAAKRCLGSYKNAG
;
A
#
# COMPACT_ATOMS: atom_id res chain seq x y z
N MET A 1 46.24 -47.31 -12.46
CA MET A 1 45.03 -46.68 -13.02
C MET A 1 44.40 -45.82 -11.94
N PHE A 2 44.09 -44.57 -12.30
CA PHE A 2 43.60 -43.51 -11.43
C PHE A 2 42.18 -43.78 -10.92
N GLY A 3 41.86 -43.26 -9.72
CA GLY A 3 40.50 -43.21 -9.17
C GLY A 3 40.48 -42.38 -7.89
N GLY A 4 40.61 -41.07 -8.03
CA GLY A 4 40.69 -40.12 -6.91
C GLY A 4 39.37 -39.96 -6.17
N LEU A 5 39.46 -39.97 -4.83
CA LEU A 5 38.46 -39.37 -3.94
C LEU A 5 38.54 -37.85 -4.08
N VAL A 6 37.48 -37.24 -4.62
CA VAL A 6 37.26 -35.79 -4.52
C VAL A 6 36.00 -35.58 -3.71
N PHE A 7 36.14 -35.52 -2.38
CA PHE A 7 35.13 -34.86 -1.56
C PHE A 7 35.31 -33.36 -1.80
N SER A 8 34.49 -32.81 -2.70
CA SER A 8 34.38 -31.36 -2.86
C SER A 8 33.85 -30.77 -1.56
N LEU A 9 34.72 -30.11 -0.79
CA LEU A 9 34.33 -29.08 0.17
C LEU A 9 33.62 -27.99 -0.62
N VAL A 10 32.29 -28.01 -0.60
CA VAL A 10 31.49 -26.86 -1.03
C VAL A 10 31.81 -25.72 -0.06
N PRO A 11 32.34 -24.57 -0.53
CA PRO A 11 32.66 -23.48 0.37
C PRO A 11 31.37 -22.94 0.99
N ALA A 12 31.37 -22.80 2.32
CA ALA A 12 30.32 -22.21 3.14
C ALA A 12 30.14 -20.68 2.93
N LEU A 13 30.25 -20.20 1.69
CA LEU A 13 30.27 -18.78 1.34
C LEU A 13 29.17 -18.36 0.35
N ALA A 14 28.14 -19.19 0.14
CA ALA A 14 26.95 -18.84 -0.63
C ALA A 14 25.73 -18.48 0.25
N GLN A 15 25.93 -18.15 1.53
CA GLN A 15 24.85 -17.76 2.46
C GLN A 15 24.78 -16.26 2.75
N LYS A 16 25.60 -15.42 2.10
CA LYS A 16 25.73 -13.99 2.45
C LYS A 16 24.71 -13.04 1.81
N ASN A 17 23.79 -13.51 0.96
CA ASN A 17 22.74 -12.68 0.35
C ASN A 17 21.41 -13.42 0.23
N ARG A 18 20.89 -14.01 1.31
CA ARG A 18 19.43 -14.19 1.38
C ARG A 18 18.87 -12.89 1.93
N PRO A 19 18.03 -12.15 1.21
CA PRO A 19 17.23 -11.11 1.86
C PRO A 19 16.56 -11.81 3.05
N GLU A 20 16.61 -11.21 4.23
CA GLU A 20 15.84 -11.70 5.38
C GLU A 20 14.46 -12.06 4.86
N ALA A 21 14.15 -13.37 4.88
CA ALA A 21 13.06 -13.93 4.10
C ALA A 21 11.79 -13.10 4.35
N ASN A 22 10.87 -13.06 3.37
CA ASN A 22 9.55 -12.43 3.44
C ASN A 22 8.69 -13.04 4.56
N THR A 23 9.18 -12.92 5.79
CA THR A 23 8.58 -13.34 7.03
C THR A 23 7.65 -12.23 7.45
N ARG A 24 6.60 -12.60 8.17
CA ARG A 24 5.62 -11.64 8.67
C ARG A 24 6.23 -10.63 9.64
N GLU A 25 7.23 -11.02 10.42
CA GLU A 25 7.93 -10.14 11.35
C GLU A 25 8.76 -9.08 10.64
N ASN A 26 9.61 -9.47 9.67
CA ASN A 26 10.34 -8.52 8.84
C ASN A 26 9.38 -7.57 8.11
N ALA A 27 8.30 -8.11 7.51
CA ALA A 27 7.31 -7.30 6.83
C ALA A 27 6.63 -6.29 7.75
N ARG A 28 6.31 -6.67 9.00
CA ARG A 28 5.79 -5.74 10.02
C ARG A 28 6.76 -4.60 10.32
N THR A 29 8.02 -4.92 10.55
CA THR A 29 9.07 -3.91 10.81
C THR A 29 9.19 -2.93 9.64
N VAL A 30 9.34 -3.43 8.41
CA VAL A 30 9.50 -2.58 7.23
C VAL A 30 8.26 -1.72 6.98
N VAL A 31 7.05 -2.29 7.08
CA VAL A 31 5.80 -1.54 6.89
C VAL A 31 5.65 -0.46 7.96
N GLN A 32 5.92 -0.79 9.23
CA GLN A 32 5.85 0.18 10.32
C GLN A 32 6.84 1.32 10.11
N ASP A 33 8.10 1.01 9.78
CA ASP A 33 9.14 2.01 9.53
C ASP A 33 8.76 2.96 8.39
N VAL A 34 8.26 2.41 7.28
CA VAL A 34 7.85 3.20 6.11
C VAL A 34 6.67 4.11 6.45
N ILE A 35 5.64 3.58 7.14
CA ILE A 35 4.47 4.37 7.50
C ILE A 35 4.88 5.50 8.47
N GLN A 36 5.68 5.19 9.49
CA GLN A 36 6.15 6.19 10.46
C GLN A 36 7.04 7.25 9.80
N ALA A 37 7.92 6.86 8.87
CA ALA A 37 8.74 7.81 8.12
C ALA A 37 7.90 8.75 7.25
N ALA A 38 6.90 8.22 6.54
CA ALA A 38 5.98 9.01 5.73
C ALA A 38 5.16 10.00 6.58
N ILE A 39 4.66 9.54 7.73
CA ILE A 39 3.91 10.38 8.67
C ILE A 39 4.79 11.47 9.26
N LYS A 40 5.98 11.12 9.77
CA LYS A 40 6.94 12.08 10.32
C LYS A 40 7.32 13.14 9.29
N ARG A 41 7.52 12.75 8.04
CA ARG A 41 7.82 13.66 6.92
C ARG A 41 6.67 14.62 6.62
N SER A 42 5.43 14.25 6.92
CA SER A 42 4.26 15.10 6.71
C SER A 42 4.14 16.25 7.72
N PHE A 43 4.69 16.11 8.92
CA PHE A 43 4.51 17.11 9.97
C PHE A 43 5.32 18.39 9.73
N ARG A 44 4.66 19.52 9.92
CA ARG A 44 5.23 20.88 9.95
C ARG A 44 4.80 21.57 11.23
N LYS A 45 5.46 22.68 11.54
CA LYS A 45 5.06 23.57 12.64
C LYS A 45 4.45 24.84 12.06
N THR A 46 3.36 25.29 12.66
CA THR A 46 2.81 26.63 12.44
C THR A 46 3.74 27.69 13.07
N SER A 47 3.47 28.97 12.84
CA SER A 47 4.24 30.07 13.43
C SER A 47 4.17 30.13 14.96
N ASP A 48 3.08 29.65 15.55
CA ASP A 48 2.89 29.46 17.00
C ASP A 48 3.41 28.10 17.52
N GLY A 49 4.08 27.31 16.66
CA GLY A 49 4.78 26.08 17.04
C GLY A 49 3.91 24.82 17.09
N GLN A 50 2.61 24.91 16.78
CA GLN A 50 1.69 23.77 16.76
C GLN A 50 2.00 22.83 15.58
N PRO A 51 2.08 21.51 15.82
CA PRO A 51 2.30 20.57 14.73
C PRO A 51 1.03 20.41 13.88
N TYR A 52 1.20 20.39 12.56
CA TYR A 52 0.14 20.01 11.62
C TYR A 52 0.72 19.11 10.52
N ALA A 53 -0.09 18.18 10.01
CA ALA A 53 0.31 17.27 8.94
C ALA A 53 -0.05 17.85 7.57
N LEU A 54 0.93 17.98 6.68
CA LEU A 54 0.70 18.22 5.26
C LEU A 54 0.43 16.89 4.56
N LEU A 55 -0.84 16.59 4.30
CA LEU A 55 -1.27 15.32 3.68
C LEU A 55 -0.52 15.02 2.37
N MET A 56 -0.21 16.03 1.56
CA MET A 56 0.55 15.87 0.31
C MET A 56 1.98 15.32 0.48
N LEU A 57 2.57 15.50 1.67
CA LEU A 57 3.93 15.06 2.01
C LEU A 57 3.96 13.71 2.72
N MET A 58 2.78 13.13 2.97
CA MET A 58 2.58 11.83 3.61
C MET A 58 2.72 10.66 2.63
N ASN A 59 3.15 10.94 1.39
CA ASN A 59 3.38 9.92 0.39
C ASN A 59 4.70 9.20 0.68
N PRO A 60 4.71 7.86 0.79
CA PRO A 60 5.95 7.09 0.81
C PRO A 60 6.81 7.40 -0.41
N THR A 61 8.13 7.49 -0.25
CA THR A 61 9.08 7.71 -1.35
C THR A 61 9.10 6.51 -2.30
N ALA A 62 9.66 6.65 -3.51
CA ALA A 62 9.77 5.53 -4.44
C ALA A 62 10.55 4.34 -3.85
N GLU A 63 11.64 4.62 -3.12
CA GLU A 63 12.43 3.61 -2.42
C GLU A 63 11.64 2.93 -1.29
N GLU A 64 10.90 3.71 -0.48
CA GLU A 64 10.03 3.17 0.56
C GLU A 64 8.93 2.27 -0.03
N GLN A 65 8.36 2.67 -1.16
CA GLN A 65 7.36 1.88 -1.90
C GLN A 65 7.94 0.58 -2.44
N GLU A 66 9.16 0.62 -2.99
CA GLU A 66 9.87 -0.57 -3.49
C GLU A 66 10.16 -1.55 -2.36
N ARG A 67 10.72 -1.08 -1.24
CA ARG A 67 10.96 -1.90 -0.04
C ARG A 67 9.72 -2.64 0.44
N VAL A 68 8.55 -1.99 0.42
CA VAL A 68 7.29 -2.62 0.82
C VAL A 68 6.81 -3.63 -0.23
N ARG A 69 6.97 -3.34 -1.54
CA ARG A 69 6.57 -4.26 -2.61
C ARG A 69 7.42 -5.53 -2.65
N ASP A 70 8.72 -5.44 -2.34
CA ASP A 70 9.65 -6.59 -2.35
C ASP A 70 9.28 -7.69 -1.34
N LEU A 71 8.52 -7.33 -0.30
CA LEU A 71 7.95 -8.26 0.67
C LEU A 71 6.80 -9.12 0.09
N GLY A 72 6.28 -8.77 -1.08
CA GLY A 72 5.25 -9.50 -1.80
C GLY A 72 3.93 -9.62 -1.03
N GLY A 73 3.27 -10.77 -1.16
CA GLY A 73 1.94 -10.99 -0.59
C GLY A 73 1.86 -10.83 0.93
N VAL A 74 2.96 -11.05 1.66
CA VAL A 74 3.00 -10.90 3.13
C VAL A 74 2.81 -9.44 3.54
N ALA A 75 3.33 -8.48 2.77
CA ALA A 75 3.08 -7.07 3.04
C ALA A 75 1.62 -6.68 2.85
N VAL A 76 0.87 -7.32 1.94
CA VAL A 76 -0.57 -7.07 1.80
C VAL A 76 -1.31 -7.46 3.09
N GLU A 77 -0.95 -8.58 3.72
CA GLU A 77 -1.55 -9.01 5.00
C GLU A 77 -1.24 -8.02 6.12
N VAL A 78 0.03 -7.65 6.25
CA VAL A 78 0.51 -6.71 7.28
C VAL A 78 -0.11 -5.33 7.09
N LEU A 79 -0.20 -4.83 5.86
CA LEU A 79 -0.82 -3.54 5.57
C LEU A 79 -2.32 -3.55 5.84
N ALA A 80 -3.02 -4.67 5.59
CA ALA A 80 -4.43 -4.81 5.93
C ALA A 80 -4.65 -4.75 7.46
N GLU A 81 -3.80 -5.42 8.23
CA GLU A 81 -3.79 -5.30 9.70
C GLU A 81 -3.55 -3.86 10.15
N TYR A 82 -2.56 -3.20 9.55
CA TYR A 82 -2.21 -1.83 9.90
C TYR A 82 -3.30 -0.82 9.51
N ALA A 83 -4.00 -1.06 8.39
CA ALA A 83 -5.13 -0.26 7.96
C ALA A 83 -6.32 -0.35 8.93
N ASN A 84 -6.47 -1.44 9.67
CA ASN A 84 -7.49 -1.57 10.71
C ASN A 84 -7.16 -0.85 12.03
N ASN A 85 -6.03 -0.14 12.10
CA ASN A 85 -5.72 0.77 13.21
C ASN A 85 -6.70 1.96 13.23
N GLU A 86 -6.97 2.53 14.41
CA GLU A 86 -7.91 3.65 14.58
C GLU A 86 -7.41 4.99 14.02
N ASP A 87 -6.10 5.18 13.85
CA ASP A 87 -5.54 6.44 13.36
C ASP A 87 -5.73 6.61 11.85
N VAL A 88 -6.61 7.55 11.47
CA VAL A 88 -6.90 7.95 10.08
C VAL A 88 -5.65 8.23 9.25
N ILE A 89 -4.60 8.82 9.86
CA ILE A 89 -3.34 9.10 9.17
C ILE A 89 -2.64 7.79 8.78
N HIS A 90 -2.57 6.82 9.69
CA HIS A 90 -2.01 5.50 9.42
C HIS A 90 -2.81 4.74 8.38
N GLN A 91 -4.14 4.79 8.47
CA GLN A 91 -5.03 4.17 7.49
C GLN A 91 -4.74 4.70 6.08
N ARG A 92 -4.64 6.03 5.92
CA ARG A 92 -4.37 6.66 4.61
C ARG A 92 -3.06 6.16 3.99
N VAL A 93 -1.99 6.07 4.76
CA VAL A 93 -0.69 5.60 4.25
C VAL A 93 -0.75 4.10 3.92
N ALA A 94 -1.38 3.30 4.78
CA ALA A 94 -1.54 1.86 4.56
C ALA A 94 -2.34 1.56 3.28
N LEU A 95 -3.50 2.21 3.08
CA LEU A 95 -4.31 2.05 1.86
C LEU A 95 -3.54 2.51 0.60
N ARG A 96 -2.76 3.59 0.72
CA ARG A 96 -1.91 4.03 -0.39
C ARG A 96 -0.89 2.97 -0.77
N LEU A 97 -0.20 2.37 0.20
CA LEU A 97 0.75 1.28 -0.04
C LEU A 97 0.07 0.03 -0.60
N LEU A 98 -1.13 -0.32 -0.10
CA LEU A 98 -1.94 -1.43 -0.65
C LEU A 98 -2.24 -1.26 -2.13
N SER A 99 -2.56 -0.03 -2.57
CA SER A 99 -2.85 0.25 -3.99
C SER A 99 -1.70 -0.10 -4.95
N LEU A 100 -0.46 -0.14 -4.45
CA LEU A 100 0.73 -0.43 -5.26
C LEU A 100 0.83 -1.89 -5.66
N PHE A 101 0.21 -2.81 -4.90
CA PHE A 101 0.30 -4.24 -5.15
C PHE A 101 -0.53 -4.68 -6.35
N LYS A 102 -1.59 -3.93 -6.69
CA LYS A 102 -2.52 -4.24 -7.79
C LYS A 102 -3.01 -5.70 -7.80
N SER A 103 -3.10 -6.31 -6.62
CA SER A 103 -3.53 -7.70 -6.44
C SER A 103 -4.99 -7.75 -6.02
N ASP A 104 -5.69 -8.85 -6.31
CA ASP A 104 -7.10 -9.00 -5.93
C ASP A 104 -7.31 -8.91 -4.42
N ARG A 105 -6.34 -9.39 -3.63
CA ARG A 105 -6.37 -9.27 -2.17
C ARG A 105 -6.24 -7.84 -1.70
N ALA A 106 -5.33 -7.05 -2.28
CA ALA A 106 -5.21 -5.64 -1.95
C ALA A 106 -6.44 -4.84 -2.39
N LEU A 107 -7.03 -5.17 -3.55
CA LEU A 107 -8.28 -4.59 -4.01
C LEU A 107 -9.43 -4.87 -3.03
N ALA A 108 -9.55 -6.10 -2.55
CA ALA A 108 -10.60 -6.48 -1.60
C ALA A 108 -10.55 -5.62 -0.32
N VAL A 109 -9.35 -5.38 0.23
CA VAL A 109 -9.17 -4.51 1.40
C VAL A 109 -9.55 -3.06 1.09
N LEU A 110 -9.12 -2.53 -0.05
CA LEU A 110 -9.50 -1.17 -0.47
C LEU A 110 -11.03 -1.02 -0.62
N LEU A 111 -11.70 -2.04 -1.15
CA LEU A 111 -13.15 -2.05 -1.33
C LEU A 111 -13.91 -2.16 0.01
N GLU A 112 -13.39 -2.92 0.96
CA GLU A 112 -13.95 -2.98 2.33
C GLU A 112 -13.91 -1.59 2.98
N PHE A 113 -12.79 -0.88 2.86
CA PHE A 113 -12.66 0.49 3.35
C PHE A 113 -13.55 1.47 2.59
N ALA A 114 -13.71 1.30 1.28
CA ALA A 114 -14.63 2.11 0.48
C ALA A 114 -16.10 1.93 0.91
N ASP A 115 -16.46 0.80 1.52
CA ASP A 115 -17.82 0.52 1.95
C ASP A 115 -18.10 1.03 3.37
N HIS A 116 -17.18 0.81 4.33
CA HIS A 116 -17.49 1.01 5.77
C HIS A 116 -16.60 2.03 6.50
N SER A 117 -15.52 2.54 5.90
CA SER A 117 -14.56 3.37 6.62
C SER A 117 -15.04 4.83 6.83
N ARG A 118 -14.24 5.61 7.57
CA ARG A 118 -14.36 7.08 7.64
C ARG A 118 -13.61 7.79 6.50
N ILE A 119 -12.74 7.08 5.78
CA ILE A 119 -11.94 7.57 4.64
C ILE A 119 -12.35 6.90 3.32
N ARG A 120 -13.66 6.74 3.12
CA ARG A 120 -14.23 6.00 1.99
C ARG A 120 -13.83 6.63 0.66
N GLU A 121 -13.78 7.95 0.59
CA GLU A 121 -13.41 8.67 -0.63
C GLU A 121 -11.95 8.43 -1.04
N GLU A 122 -11.01 8.35 -0.09
CA GLU A 122 -9.63 7.98 -0.37
C GLU A 122 -9.52 6.52 -0.77
N ALA A 123 -10.23 5.62 -0.08
CA ALA A 123 -10.24 4.20 -0.42
C ALA A 123 -10.71 3.98 -1.86
N VAL A 124 -11.80 4.65 -2.28
CA VAL A 124 -12.25 4.66 -3.68
C VAL A 124 -11.18 5.21 -4.61
N ALA A 125 -10.55 6.34 -4.27
CA ALA A 125 -9.50 6.91 -5.11
C ALA A 125 -8.29 5.96 -5.29
N PHE A 126 -7.94 5.18 -4.27
CA PHE A 126 -6.86 4.20 -4.35
C PHE A 126 -7.22 2.96 -5.19
N THR A 127 -8.49 2.72 -5.51
CA THR A 127 -8.88 1.68 -6.49
C THR A 127 -8.63 2.10 -7.95
N CYS A 128 -8.35 3.37 -8.22
CA CYS A 128 -8.19 3.90 -9.59
C CYS A 128 -6.93 3.46 -10.33
N VAL A 129 -6.05 2.70 -9.66
CA VAL A 129 -4.83 2.16 -10.25
C VAL A 129 -5.01 0.74 -10.79
N TYR A 130 -6.20 0.16 -10.61
CA TYR A 130 -6.57 -1.19 -11.05
C TYR A 130 -7.14 -1.19 -12.48
N PRO A 131 -7.11 -2.34 -13.19
CA PRO A 131 -7.69 -2.44 -14.53
C PRO A 131 -9.16 -2.03 -14.56
N VAL A 132 -9.57 -1.23 -15.55
CA VAL A 132 -10.90 -0.60 -15.59
C VAL A 132 -12.03 -1.62 -15.54
N GLU A 133 -11.84 -2.77 -16.17
CA GLU A 133 -12.83 -3.84 -16.27
C GLU A 133 -13.16 -4.44 -14.88
N LYS A 134 -12.19 -4.41 -13.94
CA LYS A 134 -12.38 -4.93 -12.58
C LYS A 134 -13.18 -3.97 -11.70
N ILE A 135 -12.98 -2.67 -11.87
CA ILE A 135 -13.47 -1.65 -10.92
C ILE A 135 -14.64 -0.85 -11.46
N GLN A 136 -14.86 -0.82 -12.78
CA GLN A 136 -15.87 0.05 -13.39
C GLN A 136 -17.28 -0.21 -12.85
N PRO A 137 -17.77 -1.46 -12.75
CA PRO A 137 -19.11 -1.72 -12.21
C PRO A 137 -19.28 -1.20 -10.78
N ILE A 138 -18.22 -1.28 -9.98
CA ILE A 138 -18.21 -0.83 -8.59
C ILE A 138 -18.24 0.70 -8.53
N LEU A 139 -17.41 1.36 -9.34
CA LEU A 139 -17.39 2.81 -9.41
C LEU A 139 -18.72 3.38 -9.91
N GLU A 140 -19.34 2.75 -10.91
CA GLU A 140 -20.66 3.14 -11.41
C GLU A 140 -21.73 3.04 -10.31
N LYS A 141 -21.71 1.97 -9.50
CA LYS A 141 -22.57 1.85 -8.31
C LYS A 141 -22.33 3.00 -7.32
N PHE A 142 -21.08 3.31 -6.99
CA PHE A 142 -20.77 4.45 -6.11
C PHE A 142 -21.30 5.76 -6.68
N VAL A 143 -21.11 6.02 -7.98
CA VAL A 143 -21.59 7.23 -8.64
C VAL A 143 -23.11 7.37 -8.55
N LEU A 144 -23.85 6.26 -8.72
CA LEU A 144 -25.29 6.26 -8.79
C LEU A 144 -25.95 6.43 -7.42
N SER A 145 -25.47 5.70 -6.40
CA SER A 145 -26.24 5.47 -5.17
C SER A 145 -25.48 5.70 -3.87
N ASP A 146 -24.20 6.07 -3.88
CA ASP A 146 -23.49 6.30 -2.61
C ASP A 146 -24.09 7.50 -1.87
N PRO A 147 -24.41 7.40 -0.57
CA PRO A 147 -24.96 8.54 0.19
C PRO A 147 -23.95 9.69 0.33
N ASN A 148 -22.64 9.40 0.40
CA ASN A 148 -21.60 10.39 0.59
C ASN A 148 -21.21 11.04 -0.75
N SER A 149 -21.38 12.36 -0.86
CA SER A 149 -21.08 13.11 -2.08
C SER A 149 -19.60 13.10 -2.46
N GLU A 150 -18.68 13.00 -1.49
CA GLU A 150 -17.25 12.92 -1.76
C GLU A 150 -16.84 11.56 -2.34
N VAL A 151 -17.48 10.48 -1.89
CA VAL A 151 -17.34 9.14 -2.49
C VAL A 151 -17.82 9.15 -3.94
N ARG A 152 -19.00 9.74 -4.20
CA ARG A 152 -19.52 9.90 -5.57
C ARG A 152 -18.54 10.69 -6.45
N LYS A 153 -17.98 11.79 -5.95
CA LYS A 153 -16.99 12.61 -6.67
C LYS A 153 -15.70 11.83 -6.95
N ALA A 154 -15.19 11.07 -5.98
CA ALA A 154 -14.01 10.24 -6.15
C ALA A 154 -14.22 9.20 -7.26
N ALA A 155 -15.37 8.49 -7.24
CA ALA A 155 -15.71 7.52 -8.26
C ALA A 155 -15.85 8.14 -9.67
N LYS A 156 -16.49 9.32 -9.78
CA LYS A 156 -16.57 10.07 -11.05
C LYS A 156 -15.20 10.46 -11.59
N ARG A 157 -14.30 10.97 -10.74
CA ARG A 157 -12.92 11.32 -11.15
C ARG A 157 -12.18 10.10 -11.68
N CYS A 158 -12.32 8.98 -10.99
CA CYS A 158 -11.74 7.70 -11.37
C CYS A 158 -12.21 7.21 -12.74
N LEU A 159 -13.53 7.17 -12.97
CA LEU A 159 -14.10 6.84 -14.27
C LEU A 159 -13.67 7.81 -15.38
N GLY A 160 -13.57 9.10 -15.05
CA GLY A 160 -13.07 10.13 -15.96
C GLY A 160 -11.62 9.90 -16.38
N SER A 161 -10.74 9.47 -15.46
CA SER A 161 -9.33 9.20 -15.80
C SER A 161 -9.16 8.04 -16.77
N TYR A 162 -10.01 7.01 -16.73
CA TYR A 162 -9.95 5.91 -17.71
C TYR A 162 -10.37 6.36 -19.11
N LYS A 163 -11.40 7.21 -19.20
CA LYS A 163 -11.88 7.74 -20.49
C LYS A 163 -10.86 8.63 -21.20
N ASN A 164 -9.98 9.28 -20.43
CA ASN A 164 -8.93 10.15 -20.97
C ASN A 164 -7.61 9.40 -21.23
N ALA A 165 -7.52 8.11 -20.86
CA ALA A 165 -6.31 7.29 -21.02
C ALA A 165 -6.34 6.38 -22.26
N GLY A 166 -7.49 6.31 -22.95
CA GLY A 166 -7.66 5.64 -24.25
C GLY A 166 -7.87 6.65 -25.36
#